data_AF-A0A960FCP9-F1
#
_entry.id   AF-A0A960FCP9-F1
#
_cell.length_a   1.000
_cell.length_b   1.000
_cell.length_c   1.000
_cell.angle_alpha   90.00
_cell.angle_beta   90.00
_cell.angle_gamma   90.00
#
_symmetry.space_group_name_H-M   'P 1'
#
loop_
_entity.id
_entity.type
_entity.pdbx_description
1 polymer ?
#
loop_
_entity_poly.entity_id
_entity_poly.type
_entity_poly.pdbx_seq_one_letter_code
_entity_poly.pdbx_strand_id
1 'polypeptide(L)'
;MSRDLLVVSDTGNHRVLLWHGGVPDRDHADADVVLGQPDMVSEGPKRFFLPTGVAVLDGRLVVADAWHHRLLVWDGVPTTNDEEPAMVLGQPDGIDGVDEGCGPQRFYWPFGFALVDGVFWVADTGNRRVLGWVDGVPTPGRGADVVLGQPDLVSRGENRDGPVAADSVRWPHAVASVGGTLFVADAGNHRVLGWHLPVGVDRPADIVIGQPGFDSAVEFPYRPQGPQRFRFPYGVSSAPDGRLFVADTSNNRVLVVTDASDTFAVTPVGGAVDSVLGQPDLDANGENRWDRVVADSFCWPYGLHWGDGFLAVADSGNNRVVVWEQP
;
A
#
# COMPACT_ATOMS: atom_id res chain seq x y z
N MET A 1 -5.38 -15.79 -11.77
CA MET A 1 -6.08 -14.65 -12.39
C MET A 1 -5.33 -14.37 -13.68
N SER A 2 -6.00 -13.82 -14.68
CA SER A 2 -5.44 -13.69 -16.01
C SER A 2 -4.74 -12.35 -16.17
N ARG A 3 -3.75 -12.32 -17.07
CA ARG A 3 -3.01 -11.15 -17.59
C ARG A 3 -3.93 -10.10 -18.26
N ASP A 4 -5.18 -9.98 -17.83
CA ASP A 4 -6.25 -9.32 -18.57
C ASP A 4 -6.65 -7.99 -17.93
N LEU A 5 -6.04 -7.60 -16.80
CA LEU A 5 -6.36 -6.33 -16.16
C LEU A 5 -5.14 -5.62 -15.59
N LEU A 6 -4.97 -4.36 -15.96
CA LEU A 6 -4.16 -3.39 -15.23
C LEU A 6 -5.10 -2.29 -14.69
N VAL A 7 -4.99 -2.00 -13.39
CA VAL A 7 -5.71 -0.89 -12.76
C VAL A 7 -4.71 0.05 -12.12
N VAL A 8 -4.82 1.35 -12.43
CA VAL A 8 -3.90 2.37 -11.95
C VAL A 8 -4.68 3.51 -11.32
N SER A 9 -4.36 3.83 -10.08
CA SER A 9 -4.79 5.09 -9.48
C SER A 9 -3.91 6.22 -10.01
N ASP A 10 -4.50 7.07 -10.84
CA ASP A 10 -3.88 8.29 -11.34
C ASP A 10 -4.22 9.41 -10.35
N THR A 11 -3.53 9.35 -9.20
CA THR A 11 -3.86 10.10 -7.98
C THR A 11 -3.98 11.60 -8.24
N GLY A 12 -3.01 12.20 -8.94
CA GLY A 12 -2.97 13.64 -9.20
C GLY A 12 -4.10 14.14 -10.11
N ASN A 13 -4.64 13.27 -10.97
CA ASN A 13 -5.78 13.58 -11.84
C ASN A 13 -7.13 13.16 -11.23
N HIS A 14 -7.14 12.66 -9.99
CA HIS A 14 -8.35 12.29 -9.25
C HIS A 14 -9.18 11.22 -9.99
N ARG A 15 -8.51 10.20 -10.56
CA ARG A 15 -9.17 9.15 -11.35
C ARG A 15 -8.48 7.80 -11.20
N VAL A 16 -9.19 6.76 -11.61
CA VAL A 16 -8.64 5.40 -11.75
C VAL A 16 -8.78 4.98 -13.21
N LEU A 17 -7.72 4.40 -13.77
CA LEU A 17 -7.64 3.97 -15.16
C LEU A 17 -7.55 2.44 -15.22
N LEU A 18 -8.30 1.83 -16.15
CA LEU A 18 -8.36 0.38 -16.33
C LEU A 18 -8.04 0.00 -17.78
N TRP A 19 -7.19 -1.02 -17.94
CA TRP A 19 -6.92 -1.68 -19.22
C TRP A 19 -7.39 -3.13 -19.14
N HIS A 20 -8.45 -3.46 -19.86
CA HIS A 20 -9.12 -4.78 -19.91
C HIS A 20 -8.42 -5.81 -20.80
N GLY A 21 -7.18 -5.54 -21.21
CA GLY A 21 -6.28 -6.50 -21.87
C GLY A 21 -4.98 -6.73 -21.09
N GLY A 22 -4.92 -6.27 -19.84
CA GLY A 22 -3.72 -6.33 -19.00
C GLY A 22 -2.74 -5.21 -19.23
N VAL A 23 -1.47 -5.52 -19.01
CA VAL A 23 -0.36 -4.60 -19.20
C VAL A 23 -0.24 -4.26 -20.69
N PRO A 24 -0.33 -2.98 -21.08
CA PRO A 24 -0.17 -2.57 -22.47
C PRO A 24 1.21 -2.93 -23.05
N ASP A 25 1.27 -3.17 -24.36
CA ASP A 25 2.50 -3.53 -25.09
C ASP A 25 3.38 -2.32 -25.47
N ARG A 26 2.90 -1.11 -25.20
CA ARG A 26 3.60 0.15 -25.48
C ARG A 26 3.23 1.23 -24.46
N ASP A 27 4.15 2.18 -24.29
CA ASP A 27 3.90 3.40 -23.53
C ASP A 27 2.77 4.23 -24.14
N HIS A 28 2.10 5.02 -23.29
CA HIS A 28 0.99 5.90 -23.67
C HIS A 28 -0.17 5.17 -24.38
N ALA A 29 -0.42 3.92 -24.02
CA ALA A 29 -1.65 3.25 -24.41
C ALA A 29 -2.83 3.85 -23.64
N ASP A 30 -3.90 4.19 -24.35
CA ASP A 30 -5.13 4.68 -23.74
C ASP A 30 -5.76 3.59 -22.87
N ALA A 31 -6.32 3.98 -21.72
CA ALA A 31 -7.12 3.08 -20.90
C ALA A 31 -8.46 2.78 -21.58
N ASP A 32 -9.05 1.64 -21.27
CA ASP A 32 -10.37 1.24 -21.76
C ASP A 32 -11.48 1.91 -20.94
N VAL A 33 -11.26 2.05 -19.63
CA VAL A 33 -12.21 2.65 -18.69
C VAL A 33 -11.51 3.66 -17.78
N VAL A 34 -12.19 4.78 -17.52
CA VAL A 34 -11.84 5.75 -16.47
C VAL A 34 -12.95 5.82 -15.43
N LEU A 35 -12.58 5.79 -14.15
CA LEU A 35 -13.49 6.01 -13.04
C LEU A 35 -13.16 7.35 -12.34
N GLY A 36 -14.20 8.02 -11.87
CA GLY A 36 -14.13 9.28 -11.14
C GLY A 36 -14.11 10.52 -12.02
N GLN A 37 -14.03 10.34 -13.33
CA GLN A 37 -14.08 11.40 -14.34
C GLN A 37 -14.98 10.95 -15.49
N PRO A 38 -15.67 11.89 -16.17
CA PRO A 38 -16.53 11.57 -17.31
C PRO A 38 -15.75 11.08 -18.54
N ASP A 39 -14.46 11.40 -18.62
CA ASP A 39 -13.60 11.09 -19.76
C ASP A 39 -12.11 11.02 -19.37
N MET A 40 -11.26 10.66 -20.34
CA MET A 40 -9.82 10.45 -20.19
C MET A 40 -8.99 11.74 -20.08
N VAL A 41 -9.61 12.93 -20.04
CA VAL A 41 -8.88 14.21 -20.05
C VAL A 41 -9.31 15.16 -18.92
N SER A 42 -10.50 14.97 -18.38
CA SER A 42 -11.01 15.72 -17.23
C SER A 42 -10.19 15.42 -15.97
N GLU A 43 -10.00 16.45 -15.15
CA GLU A 43 -9.25 16.39 -13.89
C GLU A 43 -10.00 17.11 -12.76
N GLY A 44 -9.44 17.02 -11.55
CA GLY A 44 -9.93 17.67 -10.34
C GLY A 44 -10.89 16.80 -9.52
N PRO A 45 -11.09 17.14 -8.23
CA PRO A 45 -11.89 16.32 -7.34
C PRO A 45 -13.35 16.24 -7.81
N LYS A 46 -13.84 15.02 -7.97
CA LYS A 46 -15.25 14.70 -8.22
C LYS A 46 -15.64 13.52 -7.34
N ARG A 47 -15.81 12.33 -7.90
CA ARG A 47 -16.05 11.11 -7.14
C ARG A 47 -14.83 10.72 -6.32
N PHE A 48 -13.62 10.88 -6.88
CA PHE A 48 -12.38 10.68 -6.14
C PHE A 48 -11.75 12.00 -5.76
N PHE A 49 -11.07 12.00 -4.62
CA PHE A 49 -10.13 13.01 -4.17
C PHE A 49 -8.84 12.31 -3.78
N LEU A 50 -7.83 12.42 -4.67
CA LEU A 50 -6.51 11.80 -4.51
C LEU A 50 -6.61 10.29 -4.19
N PRO A 51 -7.17 9.48 -5.10
CA PRO A 51 -7.30 8.04 -4.91
C PRO A 51 -5.91 7.38 -4.86
N THR A 52 -5.76 6.33 -4.05
CA THR A 52 -4.46 5.68 -3.78
C THR A 52 -4.53 4.17 -3.99
N GLY A 53 -4.61 3.36 -2.93
CA GLY A 53 -4.70 1.91 -3.03
C GLY A 53 -5.84 1.46 -3.95
N VAL A 54 -5.54 0.53 -4.85
CA VAL A 54 -6.51 -0.09 -5.74
C VAL A 54 -6.20 -1.58 -5.86
N ALA A 55 -7.21 -2.43 -5.76
CA ALA A 55 -7.07 -3.86 -5.97
C ALA A 55 -8.40 -4.49 -6.37
N VAL A 56 -8.33 -5.63 -7.06
CA VAL A 56 -9.46 -6.52 -7.25
C VAL A 56 -9.38 -7.61 -6.18
N LEU A 57 -10.36 -7.63 -5.27
CA LEU A 57 -10.44 -8.56 -4.15
C LEU A 57 -11.73 -9.37 -4.29
N ASP A 58 -11.62 -10.70 -4.39
CA ASP A 58 -12.76 -11.61 -4.59
C ASP A 58 -13.72 -11.17 -5.71
N GLY A 59 -13.16 -10.69 -6.81
CA GLY A 59 -13.91 -10.21 -7.98
C GLY A 59 -14.50 -8.80 -7.85
N ARG A 60 -14.30 -8.11 -6.72
CA ARG A 60 -14.72 -6.72 -6.52
C ARG A 60 -13.56 -5.77 -6.73
N LEU A 61 -13.75 -4.70 -7.49
CA LEU A 61 -12.82 -3.58 -7.49
C LEU A 61 -13.01 -2.77 -6.20
N VAL A 62 -11.93 -2.53 -5.47
CA VAL A 62 -11.90 -1.65 -4.30
C VAL A 62 -10.90 -0.52 -4.58
N VAL A 63 -11.29 0.72 -4.27
CA VAL A 63 -10.45 1.91 -4.42
C VAL A 63 -10.47 2.71 -3.13
N ALA A 64 -9.28 3.02 -2.61
CA ALA A 64 -9.07 3.94 -1.50
C ALA A 64 -9.15 5.39 -2.01
N ASP A 65 -10.26 6.05 -1.67
CA ASP A 65 -10.50 7.47 -1.95
C ASP A 65 -10.03 8.30 -0.74
N ALA A 66 -8.71 8.39 -0.62
CA ALA A 66 -8.07 8.69 0.65
C ALA A 66 -8.46 10.06 1.22
N TRP A 67 -8.60 11.08 0.37
CA TRP A 67 -8.94 12.43 0.83
C TRP A 67 -10.43 12.66 1.00
N HIS A 68 -11.30 11.77 0.54
CA HIS A 68 -12.68 11.69 1.03
C HIS A 68 -12.81 10.76 2.25
N HIS A 69 -11.73 10.13 2.71
CA HIS A 69 -11.70 9.28 3.91
C HIS A 69 -12.63 8.07 3.81
N ARG A 70 -12.61 7.41 2.66
CA ARG A 70 -13.50 6.29 2.35
C ARG A 70 -12.86 5.29 1.39
N LEU A 71 -13.47 4.11 1.30
CA LEU A 71 -13.22 3.16 0.22
C LEU A 71 -14.48 3.02 -0.61
N LEU A 72 -14.33 3.03 -1.93
CA LEU A 72 -15.39 2.74 -2.89
C LEU A 72 -15.25 1.31 -3.41
N VAL A 73 -16.35 0.58 -3.51
CA VAL A 73 -16.37 -0.84 -3.89
C VAL A 73 -17.36 -1.07 -5.01
N TRP A 74 -16.96 -1.79 -6.06
CA TRP A 74 -17.81 -2.23 -7.16
C TRP A 74 -18.00 -3.75 -7.13
N ASP A 75 -19.21 -4.20 -7.47
CA ASP A 75 -19.50 -5.62 -7.68
C ASP A 75 -19.02 -6.05 -9.07
N GLY A 76 -17.72 -6.23 -9.20
CA GLY A 76 -17.05 -6.49 -10.46
C GLY A 76 -15.98 -5.46 -10.79
N VAL A 77 -15.35 -5.65 -11.95
CA VAL A 77 -14.46 -4.65 -12.56
C VAL A 77 -15.30 -3.84 -13.55
N PRO A 78 -15.41 -2.51 -13.39
CA PRO A 78 -16.21 -1.67 -14.27
C PRO A 78 -15.82 -1.77 -15.75
N THR A 79 -16.84 -1.75 -16.62
CA THR A 79 -16.66 -1.84 -18.09
C THR A 79 -17.11 -0.57 -18.82
N THR A 80 -17.60 0.42 -18.07
CA THR A 80 -18.04 1.71 -18.59
C THR A 80 -17.45 2.86 -17.78
N ASN A 81 -17.22 4.00 -18.43
CA ASN A 81 -16.65 5.17 -17.77
C ASN A 81 -17.56 5.68 -16.65
N ASP A 82 -16.94 6.02 -15.53
CA ASP A 82 -17.56 6.54 -14.32
C ASP A 82 -18.74 5.71 -13.77
N GLU A 83 -18.71 4.39 -13.97
CA GLU A 83 -19.70 3.46 -13.42
C GLU A 83 -19.82 3.62 -11.90
N GLU A 84 -21.04 3.75 -11.35
CA GLU A 84 -21.29 3.97 -9.90
C GLU A 84 -20.78 2.81 -9.02
N PRO A 85 -20.16 3.09 -7.85
CA PRO A 85 -19.79 2.04 -6.91
C PRO A 85 -21.03 1.38 -6.31
N ALA A 86 -20.94 0.08 -6.05
CA ALA A 86 -21.99 -0.68 -5.37
C ALA A 86 -22.13 -0.30 -3.89
N MET A 87 -21.02 0.07 -3.23
CA MET A 87 -21.05 0.50 -1.83
C MET A 87 -19.85 1.38 -1.44
N VAL A 88 -20.00 2.06 -0.29
CA VAL A 88 -18.99 2.93 0.32
C VAL A 88 -18.72 2.48 1.75
N LEU A 89 -17.43 2.36 2.10
CA LEU A 89 -16.97 2.03 3.45
C LEU A 89 -16.34 3.26 4.10
N GLY A 90 -16.49 3.41 5.42
CA GLY A 90 -15.90 4.51 6.19
C GLY A 90 -16.79 5.73 6.41
N GLN A 91 -17.91 5.81 5.69
CA GLN A 91 -18.86 6.92 5.74
C GLN A 91 -20.28 6.39 5.98
N PRO A 92 -20.68 6.15 7.24
CA PRO A 92 -22.00 5.60 7.57
C PRO A 92 -23.17 6.52 7.16
N ASP A 93 -22.91 7.83 6.99
CA ASP A 93 -23.93 8.84 6.68
C ASP A 93 -24.00 9.25 5.17
N GLY A 94 -23.25 8.58 4.28
CA GLY A 94 -23.35 8.77 2.82
C GLY A 94 -22.13 9.38 2.11
N ILE A 95 -22.27 9.66 0.81
CA ILE A 95 -21.19 9.80 -0.18
C ILE A 95 -20.70 11.22 -0.50
N ASP A 96 -21.19 12.27 0.16
CA ASP A 96 -20.98 13.65 -0.32
C ASP A 96 -20.06 14.52 0.59
N GLY A 97 -19.20 13.90 1.41
CA GLY A 97 -18.40 14.62 2.41
C GLY A 97 -16.92 14.25 2.47
N VAL A 98 -16.13 15.20 2.97
CA VAL A 98 -14.76 15.03 3.47
C VAL A 98 -14.82 14.69 4.96
N ASP A 99 -15.58 13.66 5.33
CA ASP A 99 -15.96 13.37 6.73
C ASP A 99 -14.96 12.42 7.41
N GLU A 100 -13.84 12.96 7.89
CA GLU A 100 -12.88 12.18 8.69
C GLU A 100 -13.50 11.74 10.03
N GLY A 101 -13.12 10.56 10.51
CA GLY A 101 -13.57 10.11 11.82
C GLY A 101 -12.64 9.09 12.44
N CYS A 102 -12.71 8.99 13.76
CA CYS A 102 -12.00 7.97 14.53
C CYS A 102 -13.04 7.13 15.26
N GLY A 103 -13.27 5.95 14.73
CA GLY A 103 -14.25 5.00 15.24
C GLY A 103 -14.19 3.69 14.45
N PRO A 104 -14.92 2.65 14.86
CA PRO A 104 -14.81 1.33 14.25
C PRO A 104 -15.30 1.26 12.80
N GLN A 105 -16.05 2.27 12.34
CA GLN A 105 -16.66 2.34 11.01
C GLN A 105 -16.16 3.54 10.20
N ARG A 106 -15.13 4.24 10.68
CA ARG A 106 -14.69 5.55 10.16
C ARG A 106 -13.22 5.50 9.81
N PHE A 107 -12.85 6.16 8.73
CA PHE A 107 -11.47 6.30 8.30
C PHE A 107 -10.99 7.76 8.38
N TYR A 108 -9.67 7.90 8.33
CA TYR A 108 -8.98 9.14 8.05
C TYR A 108 -7.74 8.83 7.20
N TRP A 109 -7.74 9.31 5.95
CA TRP A 109 -6.73 8.97 4.92
C TRP A 109 -6.43 7.46 4.83
N PRO A 110 -7.42 6.61 4.49
CA PRO A 110 -7.12 5.21 4.23
C PRO A 110 -6.31 5.09 2.92
N PHE A 111 -5.01 4.81 3.00
CA PHE A 111 -4.16 4.79 1.79
C PHE A 111 -3.98 3.41 1.15
N GLY A 112 -3.99 2.35 1.96
CA GLY A 112 -3.73 1.00 1.49
C GLY A 112 -4.60 -0.03 2.19
N PHE A 113 -4.83 -1.15 1.53
CA PHE A 113 -5.62 -2.25 2.06
C PHE A 113 -5.22 -3.56 1.38
N ALA A 114 -5.54 -4.69 2.02
CA ALA A 114 -5.33 -6.02 1.47
C ALA A 114 -6.33 -7.02 2.09
N LEU A 115 -6.64 -8.08 1.33
CA LEU A 115 -7.33 -9.25 1.88
C LEU A 115 -6.28 -10.33 2.21
N VAL A 116 -6.13 -10.65 3.49
CA VAL A 116 -5.12 -11.58 3.99
C VAL A 116 -5.78 -12.58 4.92
N ASP A 117 -5.69 -13.87 4.59
CA ASP A 117 -6.21 -14.97 5.42
C ASP A 117 -7.69 -14.79 5.83
N GLY A 118 -8.51 -14.32 4.88
CA GLY A 118 -9.94 -14.04 5.10
C GLY A 118 -10.23 -12.76 5.89
N VAL A 119 -9.22 -11.97 6.25
CA VAL A 119 -9.36 -10.69 6.94
C VAL A 119 -9.06 -9.55 5.97
N PHE A 120 -10.01 -8.62 5.81
CA PHE A 120 -9.80 -7.40 5.06
C PHE A 120 -9.13 -6.36 5.96
N TRP A 121 -7.90 -6.00 5.64
CA TRP A 121 -7.10 -5.03 6.38
C TRP A 121 -7.07 -3.69 5.67
N VAL A 122 -7.22 -2.60 6.42
CA VAL A 122 -7.10 -1.23 5.93
C VAL A 122 -6.07 -0.49 6.77
N ALA A 123 -5.07 0.08 6.10
CA ALA A 123 -4.16 1.05 6.68
C ALA A 123 -4.88 2.40 6.80
N ASP A 124 -5.41 2.67 8.00
CA ASP A 124 -6.14 3.90 8.33
C ASP A 124 -5.14 4.98 8.75
N THR A 125 -4.37 5.46 7.76
CA THR A 125 -3.09 6.16 7.93
C THR A 125 -3.20 7.40 8.82
N GLY A 126 -4.21 8.23 8.59
CA GLY A 126 -4.46 9.46 9.35
C GLY A 126 -4.84 9.18 10.80
N ASN A 127 -5.45 8.04 11.08
CA ASN A 127 -5.73 7.58 12.45
C ASN A 127 -4.59 6.74 13.06
N ARG A 128 -3.44 6.57 12.37
CA ARG A 128 -2.26 5.83 12.86
C ARG A 128 -2.61 4.44 13.40
N ARG A 129 -3.38 3.69 12.62
CA ARG A 129 -3.81 2.34 12.97
C ARG A 129 -4.04 1.50 11.73
N VAL A 130 -4.10 0.19 11.91
CA VAL A 130 -4.55 -0.75 10.89
C VAL A 130 -5.80 -1.44 11.38
N LEU A 131 -6.87 -1.41 10.60
CA LEU A 131 -8.17 -1.99 10.95
C LEU A 131 -8.37 -3.30 10.20
N GLY A 132 -8.94 -4.32 10.84
CA GLY A 132 -9.23 -5.62 10.25
C GLY A 132 -10.69 -6.02 10.39
N TRP A 133 -11.29 -6.54 9.30
CA TRP A 133 -12.62 -7.14 9.27
C TRP A 133 -12.51 -8.61 8.89
N VAL A 134 -12.97 -9.50 9.77
CA VAL A 134 -13.06 -10.93 9.44
C VAL A 134 -14.16 -11.18 8.41
N ASP A 135 -14.02 -12.25 7.64
CA ASP A 135 -14.92 -12.66 6.55
C ASP A 135 -14.92 -11.74 5.32
N GLY A 136 -13.78 -11.10 5.05
CA GLY A 136 -13.54 -10.35 3.81
C GLY A 136 -14.01 -8.89 3.83
N VAL A 137 -14.26 -8.34 2.63
CA VAL A 137 -14.67 -6.93 2.47
C VAL A 137 -16.03 -6.72 3.16
N PRO A 138 -16.13 -5.82 4.16
CA PRO A 138 -17.31 -5.69 4.99
C PRO A 138 -18.48 -5.01 4.26
N THR A 139 -19.70 -5.19 4.77
CA THR A 139 -20.83 -4.34 4.40
C THR A 139 -20.74 -2.97 5.07
N PRO A 140 -21.31 -1.90 4.47
CA PRO A 140 -21.35 -0.58 5.08
C PRO A 140 -21.90 -0.58 6.52
N GLY A 141 -21.28 0.20 7.41
CA GLY A 141 -21.68 0.30 8.82
C GLY A 141 -21.22 -0.85 9.72
N ARG A 142 -20.57 -1.90 9.19
CA ARG A 142 -19.94 -2.93 10.04
C ARG A 142 -18.64 -2.38 10.64
N GLY A 143 -18.53 -2.41 11.97
CA GLY A 143 -17.29 -2.04 12.65
C GLY A 143 -16.16 -3.03 12.40
N ALA A 144 -14.91 -2.57 12.45
CA ALA A 144 -13.74 -3.43 12.44
C ALA A 144 -13.71 -4.35 13.66
N ASP A 145 -13.21 -5.57 13.48
CA ASP A 145 -13.04 -6.57 14.55
C ASP A 145 -11.69 -6.46 15.23
N VAL A 146 -10.66 -6.03 14.48
CA VAL A 146 -9.28 -5.94 14.93
C VAL A 146 -8.75 -4.54 14.69
N VAL A 147 -7.91 -4.07 15.61
CA VAL A 147 -7.08 -2.88 15.44
C VAL A 147 -5.65 -3.24 15.79
N LEU A 148 -4.69 -2.82 14.96
CA LEU A 148 -3.26 -2.89 15.24
C LEU A 148 -2.69 -1.48 15.34
N GLY A 149 -1.68 -1.31 16.19
CA GLY A 149 -1.00 -0.02 16.32
C GLY A 149 -1.61 0.92 17.35
N GLN A 150 -2.81 0.61 17.86
CA GLN A 150 -3.55 1.39 18.86
C GLN A 150 -4.20 0.48 19.90
N PRO A 151 -4.45 0.97 21.13
CA PRO A 151 -5.06 0.18 22.19
C PRO A 151 -6.55 -0.14 21.96
N ASP A 152 -7.24 0.64 21.13
CA ASP A 152 -8.67 0.47 20.83
C ASP A 152 -9.06 1.11 19.49
N LEU A 153 -10.35 0.96 19.13
CA LEU A 153 -10.95 1.42 17.87
C LEU A 153 -11.28 2.92 17.84
N VAL A 154 -10.88 3.70 18.84
CA VAL A 154 -11.16 5.15 18.94
C VAL A 154 -9.91 5.99 19.27
N SER A 155 -8.78 5.34 19.49
CA SER A 155 -7.46 5.96 19.68
C SER A 155 -6.76 6.18 18.35
N ARG A 156 -5.97 7.26 18.27
CA ARG A 156 -5.27 7.69 17.03
C ARG A 156 -3.96 8.45 17.26
N GLY A 157 -3.36 8.31 18.44
CA GLY A 157 -2.13 8.99 18.81
C GLY A 157 -0.94 8.52 17.96
N GLU A 158 -0.02 9.42 17.61
CA GLU A 158 1.23 9.00 16.93
C GLU A 158 1.97 8.05 17.86
N ASN A 159 2.30 6.84 17.40
CA ASN A 159 2.97 5.84 18.23
C ASN A 159 2.30 5.66 19.61
N ARG A 160 0.96 5.64 19.66
CA ARG A 160 0.15 5.56 20.90
C ARG A 160 0.41 6.70 21.89
N ASP A 161 0.73 7.89 21.38
CA ASP A 161 1.16 9.06 22.17
C ASP A 161 2.39 8.76 23.06
N GLY A 162 3.21 7.81 22.61
CA GLY A 162 4.36 7.28 23.34
C GLY A 162 5.60 7.13 22.45
N PRO A 163 6.64 6.46 22.97
CA PRO A 163 7.82 6.14 22.18
C PRO A 163 7.46 5.16 21.04
N VAL A 164 8.34 5.12 20.03
CA VAL A 164 8.30 4.09 19.00
C VAL A 164 8.47 2.73 19.68
N ALA A 165 7.59 1.79 19.35
CA ALA A 165 7.56 0.46 19.96
C ALA A 165 7.04 -0.58 18.96
N ALA A 166 7.12 -1.86 19.30
CA ALA A 166 6.69 -2.97 18.44
C ALA A 166 5.18 -3.00 18.20
N ASP A 167 4.39 -2.39 19.09
CA ASP A 167 2.94 -2.32 19.02
C ASP A 167 2.44 -0.96 18.52
N SER A 168 3.32 -0.02 18.17
CA SER A 168 2.93 1.34 17.79
C SER A 168 3.29 1.65 16.33
N VAL A 169 2.49 2.50 15.67
CA VAL A 169 2.69 2.88 14.27
C VAL A 169 2.56 4.39 14.07
N ARG A 170 3.21 4.89 13.02
CA ARG A 170 3.15 6.26 12.53
C ARG A 170 3.03 6.24 11.01
N TRP A 171 1.85 6.62 10.53
CA TRP A 171 1.49 6.61 9.10
C TRP A 171 1.62 5.21 8.45
N PRO A 172 0.88 4.19 8.93
CA PRO A 172 0.80 2.91 8.24
C PRO A 172 0.18 3.15 6.85
N HIS A 173 0.83 2.68 5.79
CA HIS A 173 0.49 3.12 4.43
C HIS A 173 0.06 1.97 3.49
N ALA A 174 0.64 0.79 3.66
CA ALA A 174 0.34 -0.39 2.85
C ALA A 174 0.36 -1.65 3.70
N VAL A 175 -0.38 -2.66 3.24
CA VAL A 175 -0.52 -3.96 3.89
C VAL A 175 -0.29 -5.05 2.84
N ALA A 176 0.50 -6.07 3.17
CA ALA A 176 0.72 -7.25 2.34
C ALA A 176 0.93 -8.48 3.23
N SER A 177 1.00 -9.67 2.64
CA SER A 177 1.37 -10.87 3.38
C SER A 177 2.24 -11.81 2.58
N VAL A 178 3.17 -12.48 3.25
CA VAL A 178 4.02 -13.52 2.67
C VAL A 178 4.49 -14.45 3.78
N GLY A 179 4.66 -15.74 3.49
CA GLY A 179 5.18 -16.70 4.45
C GLY A 179 4.35 -16.84 5.74
N GLY A 180 3.03 -16.60 5.69
CA GLY A 180 2.19 -16.62 6.89
C GLY A 180 2.38 -15.41 7.81
N THR A 181 2.96 -14.32 7.32
CA THR A 181 3.16 -13.07 8.06
C THR A 181 2.40 -11.92 7.39
N LEU A 182 1.67 -11.13 8.18
CA LEU A 182 1.09 -9.85 7.77
C LEU A 182 2.16 -8.75 7.91
N PHE A 183 2.44 -8.01 6.85
CA PHE A 183 3.36 -6.89 6.86
C PHE A 183 2.64 -5.56 6.68
N VAL A 184 3.04 -4.56 7.47
CA VAL A 184 2.54 -3.19 7.40
C VAL A 184 3.71 -2.24 7.18
N ALA A 185 3.59 -1.42 6.14
CA ALA A 185 4.54 -0.35 5.87
C ALA A 185 4.30 0.82 6.85
N ASP A 186 5.08 0.88 7.92
CA ASP A 186 5.01 1.90 8.97
C ASP A 186 5.87 3.11 8.56
N ALA A 187 5.37 3.83 7.55
CA ALA A 187 6.18 4.71 6.73
C ALA A 187 6.79 5.88 7.53
N GLY A 188 6.03 6.45 8.46
CA GLY A 188 6.46 7.56 9.30
C GLY A 188 7.49 7.18 10.36
N ASN A 189 7.69 5.88 10.60
CA ASN A 189 8.78 5.35 11.42
C ASN A 189 9.89 4.70 10.58
N HIS A 190 9.86 4.87 9.25
CA HIS A 190 10.91 4.39 8.35
C HIS A 190 11.18 2.89 8.46
N ARG A 191 10.13 2.08 8.64
CA ARG A 191 10.22 0.63 8.84
C ARG A 191 9.04 -0.12 8.25
N VAL A 192 9.19 -1.43 8.15
CA VAL A 192 8.07 -2.37 7.92
C VAL A 192 7.95 -3.25 9.16
N LEU A 193 6.74 -3.40 9.68
CA LEU A 193 6.43 -4.28 10.82
C LEU A 193 5.72 -5.54 10.32
N GLY A 194 6.01 -6.68 10.94
CA GLY A 194 5.42 -7.98 10.61
C GLY A 194 4.77 -8.67 11.81
N TRP A 195 3.62 -9.32 11.59
CA TRP A 195 2.91 -10.15 12.57
C TRP A 195 2.64 -11.53 11.99
N HIS A 196 3.07 -12.58 12.67
CA HIS A 196 2.70 -13.95 12.30
C HIS A 196 1.18 -14.14 12.39
N LEU A 197 0.60 -14.73 11.36
CA LEU A 197 -0.83 -15.02 11.28
C LEU A 197 -1.18 -16.28 12.11
N PRO A 198 -2.41 -16.38 12.64
CA PRO A 198 -3.50 -15.39 12.53
C PRO A 198 -3.34 -14.22 13.51
N VAL A 199 -3.88 -13.05 13.14
CA VAL A 199 -3.90 -11.85 13.98
C VAL A 199 -5.36 -11.49 14.31
N GLY A 200 -5.78 -11.76 15.55
CA GLY A 200 -7.16 -11.53 16.01
C GLY A 200 -7.33 -10.39 17.02
N VAL A 201 -6.23 -9.88 17.58
CA VAL A 201 -6.22 -8.78 18.55
C VAL A 201 -4.91 -8.00 18.42
N ASP A 202 -4.90 -6.76 18.91
CA ASP A 202 -3.68 -5.97 19.02
C ASP A 202 -2.61 -6.70 19.84
N ARG A 203 -1.38 -6.71 19.31
CA ARG A 203 -0.19 -7.26 19.96
C ARG A 203 1.07 -6.65 19.35
N PRO A 204 2.21 -6.69 20.06
CA PRO A 204 3.51 -6.34 19.48
C PRO A 204 3.78 -7.10 18.16
N ALA A 205 4.38 -6.41 17.19
CA ALA A 205 4.92 -7.01 15.99
C ALA A 205 6.03 -8.02 16.33
N ASP A 206 6.11 -9.07 15.54
CA ASP A 206 7.12 -10.13 15.65
C ASP A 206 8.39 -9.79 14.87
N ILE A 207 8.26 -8.93 13.85
CA ILE A 207 9.33 -8.59 12.90
C ILE A 207 9.41 -7.09 12.68
N VAL A 208 10.62 -6.56 12.58
CA VAL A 208 10.92 -5.22 12.06
C VAL A 208 11.97 -5.28 10.96
N ILE A 209 11.73 -4.58 9.85
CA ILE A 209 12.63 -4.46 8.71
C ILE A 209 12.90 -2.98 8.43
N GLY A 210 14.14 -2.63 8.07
CA GLY A 210 14.49 -1.27 7.68
C GLY A 210 14.90 -0.34 8.83
N GLN A 211 14.93 -0.87 10.06
CA GLN A 211 15.45 -0.22 11.26
C GLN A 211 16.22 -1.23 12.14
N PRO A 212 17.15 -0.77 13.00
CA PRO A 212 17.91 -1.65 13.92
C PRO A 212 17.08 -2.37 14.98
N GLY A 213 15.81 -2.01 15.17
CA GLY A 213 14.96 -2.53 16.23
C GLY A 213 13.59 -1.87 16.25
N PHE A 214 12.69 -2.40 17.08
CA PHE A 214 11.31 -1.93 17.22
C PHE A 214 11.16 -0.58 17.92
N ASP A 215 12.22 -0.05 18.52
CA ASP A 215 12.28 1.22 19.23
C ASP A 215 13.02 2.30 18.43
N SER A 216 13.35 2.02 17.16
CA SER A 216 14.03 2.95 16.26
C SER A 216 13.12 3.43 15.12
N ALA A 217 13.24 4.71 14.81
CA ALA A 217 12.60 5.39 13.68
C ALA A 217 13.54 6.42 13.05
N VAL A 218 14.84 6.15 13.04
CA VAL A 218 15.83 7.13 12.61
C VAL A 218 15.82 7.23 11.09
N GLU A 219 15.62 8.45 10.58
CA GLU A 219 15.83 8.79 9.18
C GLU A 219 17.33 9.00 8.92
N PHE A 220 17.91 8.30 7.94
CA PHE A 220 19.35 8.41 7.59
C PHE A 220 19.57 9.04 6.21
N PRO A 221 19.27 10.34 6.01
CA PRO A 221 19.48 10.97 4.72
C PRO A 221 20.99 11.16 4.41
N TYR A 222 21.33 11.19 3.12
CA TYR A 222 22.67 11.56 2.60
C TYR A 222 23.84 10.66 2.98
N ARG A 223 23.62 9.35 3.16
CA ARG A 223 24.66 8.34 3.41
C ARG A 223 24.36 7.06 2.63
N PRO A 224 25.32 6.11 2.53
CA PRO A 224 25.02 4.74 2.11
C PRO A 224 23.84 4.19 2.91
N GLN A 225 22.78 3.77 2.22
CA GLN A 225 21.54 3.36 2.87
C GLN A 225 21.63 1.90 3.36
N GLY A 226 22.34 1.05 2.65
CA GLY A 226 22.39 -0.37 2.92
C GLY A 226 21.00 -1.04 2.92
N PRO A 227 20.94 -2.31 3.36
CA PRO A 227 19.71 -3.11 3.36
C PRO A 227 18.72 -2.76 4.49
N GLN A 228 19.11 -1.97 5.49
CA GLN A 228 18.34 -1.80 6.73
C GLN A 228 18.12 -0.33 7.13
N ARG A 229 18.19 0.61 6.18
CA ARG A 229 17.88 2.03 6.44
C ARG A 229 16.82 2.48 5.44
N PHE A 230 15.58 2.12 5.72
CA PHE A 230 14.48 2.54 4.87
C PHE A 230 14.19 4.03 5.12
N ARG A 231 13.48 4.66 4.20
CA ARG A 231 13.11 6.06 4.24
C ARG A 231 11.74 6.25 3.62
N PHE A 232 10.74 6.40 4.49
CA PHE A 232 9.33 6.49 4.13
C PHE A 232 8.87 5.33 3.24
N PRO A 233 8.94 4.07 3.71
CA PRO A 233 8.47 2.95 2.91
C PRO A 233 6.94 3.00 2.77
N TYR A 234 6.43 3.53 1.65
CA TYR A 234 4.98 3.69 1.47
C TYR A 234 4.28 2.47 0.88
N GLY A 235 5.01 1.64 0.12
CA GLY A 235 4.46 0.48 -0.57
C GLY A 235 5.07 -0.82 -0.07
N VAL A 236 4.22 -1.84 0.13
CA VAL A 236 4.63 -3.24 0.26
C VAL A 236 3.78 -4.11 -0.66
N SER A 237 4.39 -5.11 -1.27
CA SER A 237 3.70 -6.14 -2.05
C SER A 237 4.47 -7.45 -1.98
N SER A 238 3.84 -8.58 -2.31
CA SER A 238 4.47 -9.88 -2.16
C SER A 238 4.22 -10.80 -3.34
N ALA A 239 5.21 -11.62 -3.66
CA ALA A 239 5.09 -12.68 -4.65
C ALA A 239 4.82 -14.04 -3.98
N PRO A 240 4.12 -14.96 -4.69
CA PRO A 240 3.89 -16.33 -4.20
C PRO A 240 5.16 -17.15 -3.94
N ASP A 241 6.30 -16.73 -4.47
CA ASP A 241 7.60 -17.38 -4.30
C ASP A 241 8.32 -17.01 -2.99
N GLY A 242 7.66 -16.27 -2.09
CA GLY A 242 8.19 -15.93 -0.77
C GLY A 242 8.91 -14.58 -0.71
N ARG A 243 8.80 -13.75 -1.76
CA ARG A 243 9.42 -12.42 -1.76
C ARG A 243 8.46 -11.33 -1.32
N LEU A 244 8.97 -10.42 -0.49
CA LEU A 244 8.36 -9.15 -0.12
C LEU A 244 9.10 -8.03 -0.84
N PHE A 245 8.36 -7.21 -1.58
CA PHE A 245 8.85 -6.00 -2.21
C PHE A 245 8.48 -4.81 -1.32
N VAL A 246 9.44 -3.94 -1.06
CA VAL A 246 9.25 -2.73 -0.27
C VAL A 246 9.66 -1.53 -1.11
N ALA A 247 8.74 -0.59 -1.32
CA ALA A 247 9.07 0.68 -1.96
C ALA A 247 9.71 1.57 -0.90
N ASP A 248 11.04 1.66 -0.93
CA ASP A 248 11.83 2.55 -0.07
C ASP A 248 11.81 3.96 -0.67
N THR A 249 10.64 4.60 -0.57
CA THR A 249 10.20 5.67 -1.47
C THR A 249 11.17 6.85 -1.51
N SER A 250 11.58 7.41 -0.37
CA SER A 250 12.49 8.58 -0.36
C SER A 250 13.95 8.22 -0.64
N ASN A 251 14.28 6.93 -0.71
CA ASN A 251 15.54 6.45 -1.27
C ASN A 251 15.45 6.13 -2.76
N ASN A 252 14.27 6.26 -3.37
CA ASN A 252 14.04 6.08 -4.81
C ASN A 252 14.42 4.70 -5.31
N ARG A 253 13.98 3.67 -4.59
CA ARG A 253 14.30 2.27 -4.87
C ARG A 253 13.20 1.34 -4.39
N VAL A 254 13.18 0.15 -4.96
CA VAL A 254 12.42 -0.98 -4.44
C VAL A 254 13.42 -1.99 -3.88
N LEU A 255 13.14 -2.51 -2.70
CA LEU A 255 13.96 -3.52 -2.04
C LEU A 255 13.23 -4.86 -2.10
N VAL A 256 13.97 -5.93 -2.38
CA VAL A 256 13.44 -7.30 -2.41
C VAL A 256 13.95 -8.02 -1.17
N VAL A 257 13.02 -8.46 -0.34
CA VAL A 257 13.27 -9.23 0.88
C VAL A 257 12.78 -10.64 0.65
N THR A 258 13.66 -11.64 0.65
CA THR A 258 13.26 -13.04 0.45
C THR A 258 13.05 -13.73 1.79
N ASP A 259 11.96 -14.49 1.91
CA ASP A 259 11.76 -15.42 3.01
C ASP A 259 12.53 -16.74 2.80
N ALA A 260 13.81 -16.66 2.45
CA ALA A 260 14.60 -17.87 2.27
C ALA A 260 14.80 -18.53 3.64
N SER A 261 14.34 -19.78 3.82
CA SER A 261 14.54 -20.58 5.05
C SER A 261 13.76 -20.09 6.29
N ASP A 262 12.52 -19.64 6.14
CA ASP A 262 11.70 -19.10 7.24
C ASP A 262 12.41 -17.93 7.95
N THR A 263 13.08 -17.05 7.21
CA THR A 263 13.79 -15.88 7.76
C THR A 263 12.84 -15.03 8.60
N PHE A 264 11.58 -14.91 8.18
CA PHE A 264 10.54 -14.22 8.94
C PHE A 264 10.13 -14.94 10.23
N ALA A 265 10.31 -16.26 10.35
CA ALA A 265 10.05 -16.99 11.59
C ALA A 265 11.23 -16.94 12.59
N VAL A 266 12.45 -16.70 12.11
CA VAL A 266 13.68 -16.87 12.91
C VAL A 266 14.35 -15.53 13.27
N THR A 267 14.19 -14.48 12.46
CA THR A 267 14.92 -13.21 12.63
C THR A 267 13.97 -12.03 12.90
N PRO A 268 13.82 -11.59 14.17
CA PRO A 268 12.91 -10.50 14.54
C PRO A 268 13.32 -9.12 14.01
N VAL A 269 14.60 -8.94 13.65
CA VAL A 269 15.17 -7.68 13.20
C VAL A 269 15.98 -7.89 11.93
N GLY A 270 15.57 -7.25 10.85
CA GLY A 270 16.28 -7.22 9.58
C GLY A 270 16.11 -8.49 8.77
N GLY A 271 15.06 -8.51 7.94
CA GLY A 271 14.92 -9.50 6.87
C GLY A 271 16.10 -9.45 5.89
N ALA A 272 16.41 -10.58 5.26
CA ALA A 272 17.46 -10.65 4.23
C ALA A 272 17.02 -9.83 3.02
N VAL A 273 17.50 -8.59 2.92
CA VAL A 273 17.29 -7.77 1.73
C VAL A 273 18.36 -8.17 0.71
N ASP A 274 17.94 -8.94 -0.28
CA ASP A 274 18.85 -9.66 -1.17
C ASP A 274 19.21 -8.84 -2.42
N SER A 275 18.29 -7.98 -2.85
CA SER A 275 18.49 -7.17 -4.05
C SER A 275 17.75 -5.83 -3.98
N VAL A 276 18.16 -4.96 -4.89
CA VAL A 276 17.58 -3.64 -5.09
C VAL A 276 17.18 -3.48 -6.54
N LEU A 277 16.19 -2.64 -6.71
CA LEU A 277 15.48 -2.37 -7.92
C LEU A 277 15.41 -0.83 -8.06
N GLY A 278 15.74 -0.27 -9.22
CA GLY A 278 15.79 1.19 -9.41
C GLY A 278 17.15 1.83 -9.12
N GLN A 279 18.09 1.10 -8.52
CA GLN A 279 19.41 1.57 -8.09
C GLN A 279 20.50 0.53 -8.42
N PRO A 280 21.77 0.94 -8.54
CA PRO A 280 22.86 0.02 -8.87
C PRO A 280 23.21 -0.96 -7.74
N ASP A 281 22.98 -0.58 -6.48
CA ASP A 281 23.29 -1.40 -5.30
C ASP A 281 22.48 -0.95 -4.07
N LEU A 282 22.57 -1.72 -2.98
CA LEU A 282 21.86 -1.49 -1.73
C LEU A 282 22.34 -0.24 -0.97
N ASP A 283 23.46 0.37 -1.33
CA ASP A 283 23.95 1.58 -0.69
C ASP A 283 23.47 2.85 -1.39
N ALA A 284 23.23 2.76 -2.70
CA ALA A 284 22.78 3.84 -3.56
C ALA A 284 21.34 4.28 -3.28
N ASN A 285 21.11 5.56 -3.52
CA ASN A 285 19.81 6.21 -3.48
C ASN A 285 19.78 7.42 -4.43
N GLY A 286 18.58 7.97 -4.60
CA GLY A 286 18.37 9.23 -5.28
C GLY A 286 17.51 9.13 -6.53
N GLU A 287 16.79 10.21 -6.79
CA GLU A 287 15.84 10.31 -7.90
C GLU A 287 16.56 10.02 -9.21
N ASN A 288 16.09 8.99 -9.92
CA ASN A 288 16.64 8.52 -11.18
C ASN A 288 18.17 8.27 -11.17
N ARG A 289 18.71 7.82 -10.03
CA ARG A 289 20.17 7.64 -9.83
C ARG A 289 20.95 8.95 -10.00
N TRP A 290 20.32 10.10 -9.77
CA TRP A 290 20.83 11.44 -10.04
C TRP A 290 21.20 11.70 -11.51
N ASP A 291 20.57 10.98 -12.44
CA ASP A 291 20.75 11.09 -13.88
C ASP A 291 19.37 11.21 -14.55
N ARG A 292 19.35 11.15 -15.88
CA ARG A 292 18.14 11.14 -16.70
C ARG A 292 17.25 9.94 -16.36
N VAL A 293 15.95 10.13 -16.55
CA VAL A 293 14.97 9.05 -16.48
C VAL A 293 15.29 8.00 -17.55
N VAL A 294 15.35 6.74 -17.14
CA VAL A 294 15.46 5.57 -18.03
C VAL A 294 14.47 4.50 -17.59
N ALA A 295 14.34 3.40 -18.35
CA ALA A 295 13.29 2.40 -18.13
C ALA A 295 13.30 1.76 -16.73
N ASP A 296 14.48 1.62 -16.11
CA ASP A 296 14.70 0.93 -14.85
C ASP A 296 15.03 1.87 -13.68
N SER A 297 14.83 3.18 -13.81
CA SER A 297 15.10 4.16 -12.75
C SER A 297 13.82 4.60 -12.03
N PHE A 298 13.91 5.04 -10.78
CA PHE A 298 12.74 5.51 -10.03
C PHE A 298 12.91 6.92 -9.46
N CYS A 299 11.78 7.61 -9.31
CA CYS A 299 11.60 8.87 -8.60
C CYS A 299 10.34 8.74 -7.75
N TRP A 300 10.50 8.64 -6.43
CA TRP A 300 9.41 8.46 -5.48
C TRP A 300 8.45 7.31 -5.85
N PRO A 301 8.88 6.04 -5.81
CA PRO A 301 7.98 4.91 -6.00
C PRO A 301 7.02 4.79 -4.80
N TYR A 302 5.72 5.00 -5.00
CA TYR A 302 4.73 5.00 -3.90
C TYR A 302 4.01 3.66 -3.75
N GLY A 303 3.43 3.17 -4.85
CA GLY A 303 2.60 1.97 -4.88
C GLY A 303 3.32 0.79 -5.52
N LEU A 304 3.11 -0.40 -4.97
CA LEU A 304 3.60 -1.66 -5.51
C LEU A 304 2.44 -2.65 -5.62
N HIS A 305 2.43 -3.43 -6.71
CA HIS A 305 1.54 -4.56 -6.83
C HIS A 305 2.20 -5.70 -7.61
N TRP A 306 2.31 -6.86 -6.98
CA TRP A 306 2.65 -8.09 -7.66
C TRP A 306 1.40 -8.79 -8.21
N GLY A 307 1.41 -9.14 -9.49
CA GLY A 307 0.34 -9.88 -10.13
C GLY A 307 0.85 -10.64 -11.36
N ASP A 308 0.48 -11.91 -11.49
CA ASP A 308 0.73 -12.76 -12.67
C ASP A 308 2.18 -12.75 -13.19
N GLY A 309 3.15 -12.72 -12.28
CA GLY A 309 4.59 -12.74 -12.59
C GLY A 309 5.20 -11.37 -12.85
N PHE A 310 4.43 -10.30 -12.67
CA PHE A 310 4.89 -8.93 -12.82
C PHE A 310 4.84 -8.17 -11.50
N LEU A 311 5.81 -7.28 -11.30
CA LEU A 311 5.74 -6.21 -10.31
C LEU A 311 5.41 -4.90 -11.03
N ALA A 312 4.23 -4.35 -10.76
CA ALA A 312 3.89 -2.98 -11.13
C ALA A 312 4.36 -2.02 -10.04
N VAL A 313 5.08 -0.97 -10.45
CA VAL A 313 5.61 0.09 -9.59
C VAL A 313 5.02 1.42 -10.03
N ALA A 314 4.26 2.07 -9.17
CA ALA A 314 3.82 3.45 -9.38
C ALA A 314 4.99 4.40 -9.10
N ASP A 315 5.73 4.73 -10.17
CA ASP A 315 6.89 5.61 -10.18
C ASP A 315 6.42 7.07 -10.25
N SER A 316 5.79 7.51 -9.16
CA SER A 316 4.95 8.71 -9.12
C SER A 316 5.69 10.00 -9.46
N GLY A 317 6.96 10.13 -9.06
CA GLY A 317 7.77 11.30 -9.37
C GLY A 317 8.13 11.42 -10.85
N ASN A 318 8.03 10.33 -11.62
CA ASN A 318 8.21 10.31 -13.07
C ASN A 318 6.87 10.22 -13.83
N ASN A 319 5.72 10.27 -13.14
CA ASN A 319 4.37 10.18 -13.73
C ASN A 319 4.16 8.94 -14.62
N ARG A 320 4.63 7.76 -14.17
CA ARG A 320 4.50 6.51 -14.92
C ARG A 320 4.27 5.30 -14.02
N VAL A 321 3.82 4.21 -14.61
CA VAL A 321 3.88 2.88 -14.00
C VAL A 321 4.97 2.09 -14.71
N VAL A 322 5.94 1.59 -13.95
CA VAL A 322 6.97 0.67 -14.46
C VAL A 322 6.52 -0.75 -14.16
N VAL A 323 6.50 -1.62 -15.17
CA VAL A 323 6.13 -3.02 -15.01
C VAL A 323 7.36 -3.89 -15.25
N TRP A 324 7.75 -4.67 -14.25
CA TRP A 324 8.85 -5.62 -14.35
C TRP A 324 8.35 -7.05 -14.41
N GLU A 325 8.87 -7.81 -15.36
CA GLU A 325 8.62 -9.23 -15.50
C GLU A 325 9.64 -10.02 -14.67
N GLN A 326 9.15 -10.78 -13.69
CA GLN A 326 9.96 -11.65 -12.82
C GLN A 326 11.28 -11.01 -12.34
N PRO A 327 11.21 -9.83 -11.67
CA PRO A 327 12.39 -9.15 -11.14
C PRO A 327 13.12 -9.96 -10.08
#